data_AF-A0A3C1U5V4-F1
#
_entry.id   AF-A0A3C1U5V4-F1
#
_cell.length_a   1.000
_cell.length_b   1.000
_cell.length_c   1.000
_cell.angle_alpha   90.00
_cell.angle_beta   90.00
_cell.angle_gamma   90.00
#
_symmetry.space_group_name_H-M   'P 1'
#
loop_
_entity.id
_entity.type
_entity.pdbx_description
1 polymer ?
#
loop_
_entity_poly.entity_id
_entity_poly.type
_entity_poly.pdbx_seq_one_letter_code
_entity_poly.pdbx_strand_id
1 'polypeptide(L)'
;MAKIVELSIGKADLYQTKYSISPLIAQVLAAGDISFEHADELFRPSESAVCDDERFISAKRILLEAIDRQEKILICGDYDADGLCATSILVRTLRKLGANVGFYIPDRFNEGYGLIEETVVKAHDKGYTLFVTVDNGVSAHAALRKIHALNARVLVLDHHEITEEVTCDLLIHPTLLANQYKDLCGSGLALQLAHHLIGFDPYNAVLGGIATIGDMVELWGANRSIVIDALALLNQHRFVTIEALMEKPVDLYDEETVAFQIVPKLNVAGRLADQANANRIVDYLCSESELDIRRNSDQIIQLNKKRKEVSNAMYETARTLRETGNVIVLTHHSFHEGIVGITAGRLAKEIGRPVFILAEKGDTLKGSARSVADVDLRRLTSEVQSLCIRYGGHAMAAGLEIRKEDLPAFKDGLLRIADTIDWSGAQETLAILSPDPMSVTSKDFMDLLALAPFGSGFPMPLMRFQNCKVQSYREFSPSFRKWQLKWGNLLVDAVYFGEITSDFPQVVQGSFDVIGKVKIERFRNREKLSILIELIGASL
;
A
#
# COMPACT_ATOMS: atom_id res chain seq x y z
N MET A 1 19.15 -8.53 -17.64
CA MET A 1 18.67 -7.15 -17.82
C MET A 1 17.18 -7.22 -18.07
N ALA A 2 16.41 -6.31 -17.45
CA ALA A 2 14.97 -6.21 -17.71
C ALA A 2 14.73 -5.91 -19.20
N LYS A 3 13.65 -6.45 -19.75
CA LYS A 3 13.22 -6.15 -21.11
C LYS A 3 12.62 -4.75 -21.13
N ILE A 4 13.17 -3.84 -21.91
CA ILE A 4 12.60 -2.48 -22.05
C ILE A 4 11.56 -2.50 -23.16
N VAL A 5 10.36 -1.99 -22.88
CA VAL A 5 9.25 -1.91 -23.83
C VAL A 5 8.74 -0.47 -23.87
N GLU A 6 8.60 0.08 -25.07
CA GLU A 6 8.05 1.41 -25.25
C GLU A 6 6.53 1.39 -25.05
N LEU A 7 6.00 2.31 -24.26
CA LEU A 7 4.57 2.49 -24.06
C LEU A 7 3.91 3.02 -25.33
N SER A 8 2.73 2.50 -25.64
CA SER A 8 1.95 2.97 -26.79
C SER A 8 1.38 4.37 -26.52
N ILE A 9 1.64 5.30 -27.44
CA ILE A 9 1.14 6.68 -27.38
C ILE A 9 0.14 7.01 -28.50
N GLY A 10 -0.42 6.00 -29.19
CA GLY A 10 -1.21 6.20 -30.41
C GLY A 10 -2.50 7.03 -30.25
N LYS A 11 -2.96 7.25 -29.01
CA LYS A 11 -4.12 8.11 -28.69
C LYS A 11 -3.72 9.52 -28.24
N ALA A 12 -2.43 9.87 -28.18
CA ALA A 12 -1.96 11.14 -27.62
C ALA A 12 -2.60 12.36 -28.29
N ASP A 13 -2.67 12.40 -29.62
CA ASP A 13 -3.26 13.52 -30.36
C ASP A 13 -4.73 13.78 -30.00
N LEU A 14 -5.49 12.74 -29.64
CA LEU A 14 -6.87 12.84 -29.18
C LEU A 14 -6.96 13.56 -27.83
N TYR A 15 -6.14 13.16 -26.85
CA TYR A 15 -6.08 13.84 -25.55
C TYR A 15 -5.60 15.28 -25.71
N GLN A 16 -4.55 15.50 -26.51
CA GLN A 16 -3.99 16.82 -26.75
C GLN A 16 -5.05 17.78 -27.30
N THR A 17 -5.80 17.34 -28.31
CA THR A 17 -6.84 18.17 -28.93
C THR A 17 -8.02 18.41 -27.98
N LYS A 18 -8.50 17.36 -27.29
CA LYS A 18 -9.66 17.47 -26.40
C LYS A 18 -9.40 18.39 -25.21
N TYR A 19 -8.24 18.28 -24.59
CA TYR A 19 -7.92 18.98 -23.34
C TYR A 19 -7.05 20.23 -23.53
N SER A 20 -6.53 20.48 -24.73
CA SER A 20 -5.60 21.59 -25.00
C SER A 20 -4.37 21.56 -24.08
N ILE A 21 -3.81 20.36 -23.90
CA ILE A 21 -2.69 20.06 -23.01
C ILE A 21 -1.36 19.91 -23.76
N SER A 22 -0.25 19.84 -23.03
CA SER A 22 1.07 19.62 -23.63
C SER A 22 1.19 18.22 -24.26
N PRO A 23 2.09 18.04 -25.25
CA PRO A 23 2.37 16.72 -25.83
C PRO A 23 2.77 15.68 -24.77
N LEU A 24 3.54 16.10 -23.76
CA LEU A 24 3.99 15.22 -22.69
C LEU A 24 2.82 14.64 -21.90
N ILE A 25 1.89 15.47 -21.43
CA ILE A 25 0.73 14.98 -20.66
C ILE A 25 -0.12 14.07 -21.53
N ALA A 26 -0.35 14.44 -22.79
CA ALA A 26 -1.12 13.61 -23.72
C ALA A 26 -0.48 12.24 -23.96
N GLN A 27 0.85 12.17 -24.05
CA GLN A 27 1.59 10.91 -24.12
C GLN A 27 1.45 10.09 -22.84
N VAL A 28 1.52 10.71 -21.66
CA VAL A 28 1.32 10.03 -20.37
C VAL A 28 -0.09 9.44 -20.27
N LEU A 29 -1.12 10.20 -20.64
CA LEU A 29 -2.50 9.71 -20.64
C LEU A 29 -2.70 8.54 -21.60
N ALA A 30 -2.13 8.63 -22.81
CA ALA A 30 -2.20 7.54 -23.79
C ALA A 30 -1.43 6.29 -23.33
N ALA A 31 -0.23 6.48 -22.76
CA ALA A 31 0.62 5.43 -22.26
C ALA A 31 0.00 4.67 -21.08
N GLY A 32 -0.76 5.37 -20.22
CA GLY A 32 -1.52 4.77 -19.13
C GLY A 32 -2.89 4.21 -19.53
N ASP A 33 -3.27 4.28 -20.82
CA ASP A 33 -4.61 3.97 -21.34
C ASP A 33 -5.74 4.63 -20.51
N ILE A 34 -5.52 5.88 -20.10
CA ILE A 34 -6.40 6.58 -19.17
C ILE A 34 -7.73 6.90 -19.86
N SER A 35 -8.85 6.44 -19.32
CA SER A 35 -10.16 6.73 -19.89
C SER A 35 -10.43 8.23 -19.96
N PHE A 36 -11.31 8.68 -20.86
CA PHE A 36 -11.68 10.10 -20.90
C PHE A 36 -12.35 10.58 -19.62
N GLU A 37 -13.08 9.71 -18.92
CA GLU A 37 -13.68 10.00 -17.62
C GLU A 37 -12.59 10.25 -16.56
N HIS A 38 -11.60 9.37 -16.46
CA HIS A 38 -10.46 9.56 -15.56
C HIS A 38 -9.62 10.77 -15.96
N ALA A 39 -9.43 11.05 -17.25
CA ALA A 39 -8.75 12.26 -17.70
C ALA A 39 -9.52 13.53 -17.30
N ASP A 40 -10.86 13.54 -17.42
CA ASP A 40 -11.71 14.63 -16.93
C ASP A 40 -11.51 14.84 -15.41
N GLU A 41 -11.44 13.75 -14.64
CA GLU A 41 -11.17 13.78 -13.19
C GLU A 41 -9.78 14.33 -12.85
N LEU A 42 -8.74 14.01 -13.63
CA LEU A 42 -7.39 14.55 -13.40
C LEU A 42 -7.34 16.08 -13.54
N PHE A 43 -8.04 16.64 -14.52
CA PHE A 43 -8.04 18.09 -14.77
C PHE A 43 -9.10 18.83 -13.96
N ARG A 44 -10.12 18.12 -13.47
CA ARG A 44 -11.23 18.65 -12.67
C ARG A 44 -11.54 17.66 -11.54
N PRO A 45 -10.66 17.56 -10.53
CA PRO A 45 -10.86 16.63 -9.43
C PRO A 45 -12.16 16.96 -8.71
N SER A 46 -12.92 15.92 -8.38
CA SER A 46 -14.15 16.08 -7.60
C SER A 46 -13.81 16.47 -6.16
N GLU A 47 -14.65 17.30 -5.55
CA GLU A 47 -14.57 17.54 -4.11
C GLU A 47 -14.91 16.25 -3.35
N SER A 48 -14.30 16.06 -2.19
CA SER A 48 -14.64 14.93 -1.31
C SER A 48 -16.06 15.10 -0.78
N ALA A 49 -16.98 14.29 -1.32
CA ALA A 49 -18.39 14.30 -0.95
C ALA A 49 -18.72 13.15 0.00
N VAL A 50 -19.65 13.42 0.93
CA VAL A 50 -20.24 12.39 1.77
C VAL A 50 -21.10 11.46 0.89
N CYS A 51 -20.87 10.16 0.99
CA CYS A 51 -21.62 9.14 0.26
C CYS A 51 -23.09 9.13 0.69
N ASP A 52 -23.99 9.61 -0.17
CA ASP A 52 -25.44 9.60 0.07
C ASP A 52 -26.04 8.23 -0.25
N ASP A 53 -25.75 7.27 0.61
CA ASP A 53 -26.20 5.89 0.49
C ASP A 53 -26.94 5.45 1.76
N GLU A 54 -28.09 4.79 1.57
CA GLU A 54 -28.97 4.35 2.66
C GLU A 54 -28.25 3.46 3.69
N ARG A 55 -27.20 2.73 3.28
CA ARG A 55 -26.40 1.93 4.23
C ARG A 55 -25.69 2.79 5.26
N PHE A 56 -25.10 3.92 4.87
CA PHE A 56 -24.46 4.82 5.83
C PHE A 56 -25.49 5.52 6.72
N ILE A 57 -26.64 5.89 6.18
CA ILE A 57 -27.76 6.47 6.93
C ILE A 57 -28.30 5.48 7.97
N SER A 58 -28.50 4.23 7.57
CA SER A 58 -28.94 3.16 8.46
C SER A 58 -27.89 2.81 9.53
N ALA A 59 -26.60 2.77 9.18
CA ALA A 59 -25.52 2.57 10.15
C ALA A 59 -25.46 3.70 11.19
N LYS A 60 -25.56 4.96 10.74
CA LYS A 60 -25.67 6.12 11.62
C LYS A 60 -26.83 5.96 12.60
N ARG A 61 -28.02 5.61 12.12
CA ARG A 61 -29.20 5.38 12.97
C ARG A 61 -28.95 4.30 14.02
N ILE A 62 -28.43 3.14 13.61
CA ILE A 62 -28.12 2.02 14.53
C ILE A 62 -27.13 2.46 15.62
N LEU A 63 -26.09 3.20 15.25
CA LEU A 63 -25.08 3.68 16.19
C LEU A 63 -25.63 4.73 17.15
N LEU A 64 -26.43 5.69 16.67
CA LEU A 64 -27.06 6.69 17.52
C LEU A 64 -28.05 6.04 18.51
N GLU A 65 -28.85 5.06 18.06
CA GLU A 65 -29.74 4.29 18.95
C GLU A 65 -28.95 3.53 20.03
N ALA A 66 -27.81 2.93 19.67
CA ALA A 66 -26.94 2.25 20.64
C ALA A 66 -26.35 3.23 21.67
N ILE A 67 -25.98 4.44 21.24
CA ILE A 67 -25.48 5.51 22.12
C ILE A 67 -26.57 5.97 23.09
N ASP A 68 -27.78 6.23 22.61
CA ASP A 68 -28.92 6.63 23.43
C ASP A 68 -29.26 5.58 24.49
N ARG A 69 -29.10 4.29 24.15
CA ARG A 69 -29.32 3.16 25.05
C ARG A 69 -28.13 2.81 25.93
N GLN A 70 -27.01 3.55 25.82
CA GLN A 70 -25.76 3.26 26.54
C GLN A 70 -25.24 1.83 26.31
N GLU A 71 -25.52 1.26 25.14
CA GLU A 71 -24.99 -0.05 24.74
C GLU A 71 -23.47 0.03 24.60
N LYS A 72 -22.78 -1.07 24.91
CA LYS A 72 -21.34 -1.20 24.68
C LYS A 72 -21.08 -1.59 23.23
N ILE A 73 -20.33 -0.74 22.53
CA ILE A 73 -19.97 -0.91 21.12
C ILE A 73 -18.51 -1.38 21.04
N LEU A 74 -18.24 -2.46 20.28
CA LEU A 74 -16.88 -2.92 20.01
C LEU A 74 -16.51 -2.71 18.54
N ILE A 75 -15.50 -1.89 18.29
CA ILE A 75 -14.89 -1.76 16.96
C ILE A 75 -13.83 -2.85 16.78
N CYS A 76 -13.97 -3.70 15.76
CA CYS A 76 -13.04 -4.80 15.49
C CYS A 76 -12.28 -4.47 14.20
N GLY A 77 -11.01 -4.08 14.30
CA GLY A 77 -10.17 -3.69 13.17
C GLY A 77 -9.14 -4.74 12.75
N ASP A 78 -8.32 -4.42 11.75
CA ASP A 78 -7.13 -5.19 11.38
C ASP A 78 -5.81 -4.51 11.79
N TYR A 79 -4.71 -5.26 11.73
CA TYR A 79 -3.40 -4.88 12.26
C TYR A 79 -2.53 -4.04 11.32
N ASP A 80 -3.00 -3.73 10.12
CA ASP A 80 -2.29 -2.89 9.16
C ASP A 80 -2.81 -1.45 9.17
N ALA A 81 -2.20 -0.59 8.34
CA ALA A 81 -2.48 0.84 8.35
C ALA A 81 -3.94 1.15 8.04
N ASP A 82 -4.62 0.34 7.23
CA ASP A 82 -6.03 0.57 6.93
C ASP A 82 -6.90 0.23 8.14
N GLY A 83 -6.80 -0.99 8.66
CA GLY A 83 -7.57 -1.40 9.84
C GLY A 83 -7.29 -0.56 11.09
N LEU A 84 -6.04 -0.13 11.30
CA LEU A 84 -5.65 0.74 12.40
C LEU A 84 -6.27 2.15 12.25
N CYS A 85 -6.19 2.75 11.06
CA CYS A 85 -6.79 4.06 10.79
C CYS A 85 -8.32 4.00 10.87
N ALA A 86 -8.96 3.00 10.26
CA ALA A 86 -10.40 2.80 10.27
C ALA A 86 -10.94 2.67 11.71
N THR A 87 -10.25 1.87 12.53
CA THR A 87 -10.57 1.72 13.95
C THR A 87 -10.44 3.04 14.68
N SER A 88 -9.32 3.76 14.50
CA SER A 88 -9.12 5.06 15.14
C SER A 88 -10.16 6.10 14.73
N ILE A 89 -10.56 6.14 13.46
CA ILE A 89 -11.60 7.05 12.95
C ILE A 89 -12.93 6.81 13.66
N LEU A 90 -13.40 5.56 13.74
CA LEU A 90 -14.68 5.25 14.39
C LEU A 90 -14.62 5.41 15.91
N VAL A 91 -13.55 4.95 16.56
CA VAL A 91 -13.37 5.10 18.01
C VAL A 91 -13.38 6.57 18.41
N ARG A 92 -12.64 7.43 17.70
CA ARG A 92 -12.62 8.88 17.96
C ARG A 92 -14.00 9.50 17.75
N THR A 93 -14.65 9.18 16.63
CA THR A 93 -15.98 9.68 16.29
C THR A 93 -17.02 9.30 17.34
N LEU A 94 -17.07 8.03 17.74
CA LEU A 94 -18.04 7.54 18.72
C LEU A 94 -17.77 8.08 20.13
N ARG A 95 -16.50 8.23 20.53
CA ARG A 95 -16.14 8.90 21.80
C ARG A 95 -16.60 10.35 21.83
N LYS A 96 -16.46 11.11 20.73
CA LYS A 96 -16.98 12.49 20.62
C LYS A 96 -18.49 12.57 20.81
N LEU A 97 -19.22 11.52 20.42
CA LEU A 97 -20.67 11.40 20.61
C LEU A 97 -21.06 10.83 21.99
N GLY A 98 -20.10 10.53 22.87
CA GLY A 98 -20.38 10.01 24.22
C GLY A 98 -20.68 8.50 24.27
N ALA A 99 -20.32 7.74 23.23
CA ALA A 99 -20.54 6.29 23.19
C ALA A 99 -19.67 5.53 24.21
N ASN A 100 -20.21 4.42 24.75
CA ASN A 100 -19.42 3.42 25.47
C ASN A 100 -18.71 2.49 24.48
N VAL A 101 -17.62 2.98 23.87
CA VAL A 101 -16.91 2.30 22.79
C VAL A 101 -15.58 1.70 23.24
N GLY A 102 -15.39 0.41 22.97
CA GLY A 102 -14.10 -0.28 22.99
C GLY A 102 -13.64 -0.61 21.58
N PHE A 103 -12.42 -1.11 21.47
CA PHE A 103 -11.91 -1.65 20.21
C PHE A 103 -11.04 -2.88 20.44
N TYR A 104 -10.81 -3.63 19.37
CA TYR A 104 -9.90 -4.77 19.35
C TYR A 104 -9.23 -4.89 17.98
N ILE A 105 -7.91 -5.05 18.01
CA ILE A 105 -7.09 -5.42 16.85
C ILE A 105 -6.51 -6.82 17.11
N PRO A 106 -6.68 -7.79 16.19
CA PRO A 106 -6.20 -9.15 16.36
C PRO A 106 -4.67 -9.24 16.32
N ASP A 107 -4.13 -10.24 17.01
CA ASP A 107 -2.73 -10.61 16.92
C ASP A 107 -2.48 -11.46 15.66
N ARG A 108 -1.73 -10.88 14.71
CA ARG A 108 -1.42 -11.53 13.43
C ARG A 108 -0.74 -12.91 13.56
N PHE A 109 0.06 -13.11 14.60
CA PHE A 109 0.83 -14.35 14.76
C PHE A 109 -0.01 -15.41 15.46
N ASN A 110 -0.73 -15.02 16.51
CA ASN A 110 -1.48 -15.95 17.35
C ASN A 110 -2.88 -16.24 16.81
N GLU A 111 -3.62 -15.20 16.40
CA GLU A 111 -5.00 -15.32 15.94
C GLU A 111 -5.07 -15.38 14.40
N GLY A 112 -4.20 -14.62 13.73
CA GLY A 112 -4.20 -14.48 12.28
C GLY A 112 -4.97 -13.24 11.84
N TYR A 113 -5.63 -13.32 10.68
CA TYR A 113 -6.39 -12.22 10.10
C TYR A 113 -7.87 -12.34 10.46
N GLY A 114 -8.49 -11.20 10.79
CA GLY A 114 -9.93 -11.07 11.05
C GLY A 114 -10.39 -11.49 12.45
N LEU A 115 -11.68 -11.25 12.70
CA LEU A 115 -12.33 -11.55 13.97
C LEU A 115 -12.54 -13.06 14.16
N ILE A 116 -12.21 -13.58 15.35
CA ILE A 116 -12.39 -14.98 15.73
C ILE A 116 -13.49 -15.18 16.79
N GLU A 117 -14.09 -16.37 16.84
CA GLU A 117 -15.16 -16.71 17.78
C GLU A 117 -14.78 -16.51 19.25
N GLU A 118 -13.54 -16.82 19.62
CA GLU A 118 -13.06 -16.68 20.99
C GLU A 118 -13.09 -15.21 21.44
N THR A 119 -12.70 -14.29 20.56
CA THR A 119 -12.72 -12.85 20.82
C THR A 119 -14.15 -12.33 20.94
N VAL A 120 -15.07 -12.84 20.11
CA VAL A 120 -16.51 -12.53 20.23
C VAL A 120 -17.05 -12.93 21.60
N VAL A 121 -16.77 -14.16 22.06
CA VAL A 121 -17.23 -14.65 23.37
C VAL A 121 -16.67 -13.78 24.49
N LYS A 122 -15.35 -13.53 24.50
CA LYS A 122 -14.70 -12.70 25.52
C LYS A 122 -15.24 -11.26 25.55
N ALA A 123 -15.56 -10.69 24.39
CA ALA A 123 -16.16 -9.37 24.29
C ALA A 123 -17.61 -9.36 24.82
N HIS A 124 -18.41 -10.33 24.41
CA HIS A 124 -19.78 -10.46 24.88
C HIS A 124 -19.84 -10.64 26.41
N ASP A 125 -18.95 -11.44 26.99
CA ASP A 125 -18.85 -11.63 28.44
C ASP A 125 -18.47 -10.33 29.19
N LYS A 126 -17.81 -9.39 28.50
CA LYS A 126 -17.54 -8.03 29.01
C LYS A 126 -18.70 -7.05 28.78
N GLY A 127 -19.79 -7.53 28.20
CA GLY A 127 -21.04 -6.81 27.97
C GLY A 127 -21.14 -6.07 26.65
N TYR A 128 -20.25 -6.32 25.67
CA TYR A 128 -20.38 -5.75 24.33
C TYR A 128 -21.54 -6.42 23.57
N THR A 129 -22.50 -5.62 23.09
CA THR A 129 -23.73 -6.09 22.44
C THR A 129 -23.89 -5.60 21.00
N LEU A 130 -23.07 -4.63 20.58
CA LEU A 130 -22.97 -4.18 19.20
C LEU A 130 -21.52 -4.27 18.74
N PHE A 131 -21.28 -5.07 17.71
CA PHE A 131 -19.98 -5.22 17.05
C PHE A 131 -19.98 -4.40 15.75
N VAL A 132 -18.87 -3.74 15.46
CA VAL A 132 -18.64 -3.06 14.18
C VAL A 132 -17.29 -3.52 13.67
N THR A 133 -17.26 -4.32 12.61
CA THR A 133 -16.00 -4.70 11.98
C THR A 133 -15.60 -3.62 10.97
N VAL A 134 -14.30 -3.30 10.93
CA VAL A 134 -13.70 -2.37 9.97
C VAL A 134 -12.47 -3.00 9.35
N ASP A 135 -12.36 -2.94 8.03
CA ASP A 135 -11.25 -3.56 7.28
C ASP A 135 -11.08 -5.07 7.56
N ASN A 136 -12.16 -5.69 8.01
CA ASN A 136 -12.33 -7.12 8.16
C ASN A 136 -13.83 -7.43 8.33
N GLY A 137 -14.15 -8.72 8.31
CA GLY A 137 -15.47 -9.22 8.65
C GLY A 137 -16.10 -10.05 7.54
N VAL A 138 -15.90 -9.72 6.26
CA VAL A 138 -16.58 -10.44 5.16
C VAL A 138 -16.15 -11.91 5.07
N SER A 139 -14.94 -12.23 5.53
CA SER A 139 -14.41 -13.59 5.64
C SER A 139 -14.60 -14.23 7.03
N ALA A 140 -15.10 -13.47 8.02
CA ALA A 140 -15.14 -13.88 9.44
C ALA A 140 -16.40 -14.68 9.79
N HIS A 141 -16.86 -15.57 8.91
CA HIS A 141 -18.18 -16.20 8.99
C HIS A 141 -18.47 -16.90 10.33
N ALA A 142 -17.48 -17.58 10.91
CA ALA A 142 -17.64 -18.26 12.20
C ALA A 142 -17.91 -17.26 13.34
N ALA A 143 -17.12 -16.18 13.40
CA ALA A 143 -17.29 -15.13 14.39
C ALA A 143 -18.63 -14.39 14.21
N LEU A 144 -19.02 -14.09 12.98
CA LEU A 144 -20.30 -13.44 12.66
C LEU A 144 -21.50 -14.29 13.10
N ARG A 145 -21.51 -15.60 12.79
CA ARG A 145 -22.54 -16.52 13.28
C ARG A 145 -22.54 -16.60 14.80
N LYS A 146 -21.38 -16.54 15.44
CA LYS A 146 -21.26 -16.55 16.90
C LYS A 146 -21.87 -15.30 17.53
N ILE A 147 -21.69 -14.12 16.93
CA ILE A 147 -22.32 -12.87 17.40
C ILE A 147 -23.85 -13.01 17.40
N HIS A 148 -24.43 -13.48 16.28
CA HIS A 148 -25.87 -13.71 16.19
C HIS A 148 -26.36 -14.75 17.20
N ALA A 149 -25.63 -15.85 17.39
CA ALA A 149 -25.98 -16.88 18.37
C ALA A 149 -25.99 -16.38 19.82
N LEU A 150 -25.27 -15.29 20.10
CA LEU A 150 -25.25 -14.62 21.41
C LEU A 150 -26.31 -13.50 21.52
N ASN A 151 -27.19 -13.34 20.52
CA ASN A 151 -28.18 -12.25 20.43
C ASN A 151 -27.55 -10.84 20.45
N ALA A 152 -26.31 -10.71 19.97
CA ALA A 152 -25.67 -9.43 19.73
C ALA A 152 -25.81 -9.01 18.26
N ARG A 153 -25.63 -7.73 17.99
CA ARG A 153 -25.72 -7.14 16.65
C ARG A 153 -24.34 -6.95 16.02
N VAL A 154 -24.24 -6.99 14.70
CA VAL A 154 -23.01 -6.73 13.95
C VAL A 154 -23.23 -5.90 12.70
N LEU A 155 -22.46 -4.81 12.57
CA LEU A 155 -22.27 -4.06 11.32
C LEU A 155 -20.91 -4.43 10.73
N VAL A 156 -20.85 -4.68 9.42
CA VAL A 156 -19.62 -5.03 8.72
C VAL A 156 -19.27 -3.91 7.74
N LEU A 157 -18.13 -3.26 7.94
CA LEU A 157 -17.51 -2.31 7.01
C LEU A 157 -16.22 -2.92 6.48
N ASP A 158 -16.22 -3.35 5.23
CA ASP A 158 -15.09 -4.07 4.65
C ASP A 158 -15.02 -3.82 3.14
N HIS A 159 -13.87 -4.08 2.54
CA HIS A 159 -13.61 -3.92 1.11
C HIS A 159 -12.98 -5.17 0.46
N HIS A 160 -12.67 -6.20 1.25
CA HIS A 160 -12.12 -7.46 0.78
C HIS A 160 -13.10 -8.25 -0.09
N GLU A 161 -12.58 -9.16 -0.91
CA GLU A 161 -13.40 -10.01 -1.77
C GLU A 161 -14.43 -10.83 -0.97
N ILE A 162 -15.71 -10.68 -1.33
CA ILE A 162 -16.80 -11.46 -0.75
C ILE A 162 -16.91 -12.78 -1.51
N THR A 163 -16.59 -13.89 -0.84
CA THR A 163 -16.64 -15.24 -1.42
C THR A 163 -17.90 -16.03 -1.02
N GLU A 164 -18.52 -15.68 0.10
CA GLU A 164 -19.72 -16.31 0.64
C GLU A 164 -20.67 -15.24 1.24
N GLU A 165 -21.91 -15.63 1.56
CA GLU A 165 -22.88 -14.75 2.21
C GLU A 165 -22.40 -14.28 3.59
N VAL A 166 -22.46 -12.96 3.83
CA VAL A 166 -21.97 -12.32 5.06
C VAL A 166 -23.12 -12.20 6.06
N THR A 167 -23.06 -12.97 7.15
CA THR A 167 -24.08 -12.93 8.22
C THR A 167 -23.93 -11.66 9.07
N CYS A 168 -24.76 -10.64 8.83
CA CYS A 168 -24.72 -9.39 9.61
C CYS A 168 -26.05 -8.63 9.60
N ASP A 169 -26.21 -7.66 10.50
CA ASP A 169 -27.38 -6.77 10.50
C ASP A 169 -27.28 -5.70 9.41
N LEU A 170 -26.06 -5.30 9.04
CA LEU A 170 -25.80 -4.36 7.97
C LEU A 170 -24.40 -4.57 7.39
N LEU A 171 -24.36 -4.70 6.06
CA LEU A 171 -23.11 -4.74 5.29
C LEU A 171 -22.93 -3.41 4.55
N ILE A 172 -21.80 -2.75 4.81
CA ILE A 172 -21.30 -1.64 4.00
C ILE A 172 -20.07 -2.14 3.28
N HIS A 173 -20.20 -2.26 1.96
CA HIS A 173 -19.13 -2.77 1.10
C HIS A 173 -19.08 -1.98 -0.20
N PRO A 174 -17.88 -1.58 -0.70
CA PRO A 174 -17.72 -0.76 -1.90
C PRO A 174 -18.45 -1.29 -3.13
N THR A 175 -18.44 -2.61 -3.34
CA THR A 175 -19.14 -3.26 -4.48
C THR A 175 -20.65 -3.07 -4.48
N LEU A 176 -21.22 -2.64 -3.36
CA LEU A 176 -22.64 -2.37 -3.23
C LEU A 176 -22.96 -0.89 -3.43
N LEU A 177 -21.97 0.01 -3.42
CA LEU A 177 -22.11 1.46 -3.53
C LEU A 177 -22.07 1.94 -4.99
N ALA A 178 -22.28 3.24 -5.20
CA ALA A 178 -22.10 3.87 -6.52
C ALA A 178 -20.64 3.74 -7.01
N ASN A 179 -20.46 3.74 -8.35
CA ASN A 179 -19.17 3.48 -9.02
C ASN A 179 -18.00 4.33 -8.49
N GLN A 180 -18.26 5.59 -8.10
CA GLN A 180 -17.23 6.49 -7.54
C GLN A 180 -16.68 6.06 -6.17
N TYR A 181 -17.34 5.12 -5.48
CA TYR A 181 -16.97 4.61 -4.16
C TYR A 181 -16.56 3.12 -4.20
N LYS A 182 -16.48 2.50 -5.39
CA LYS A 182 -16.34 1.05 -5.55
C LYS A 182 -14.99 0.48 -5.08
N ASP A 183 -14.00 1.35 -4.91
CA ASP A 183 -12.62 0.98 -4.53
C ASP A 183 -12.23 1.55 -3.15
N LEU A 184 -13.20 2.07 -2.36
CA LEU A 184 -12.90 2.58 -1.02
C LEU A 184 -12.27 1.47 -0.15
N CYS A 185 -11.14 1.78 0.49
CA CYS A 185 -10.58 0.94 1.54
C CYS A 185 -11.44 1.01 2.83
N GLY A 186 -11.16 0.15 3.82
CA GLY A 186 -11.86 0.12 5.10
C GLY A 186 -11.88 1.46 5.83
N SER A 187 -10.77 2.20 5.84
CA SER A 187 -10.71 3.57 6.38
C SER A 187 -11.51 4.57 5.56
N GLY A 188 -11.60 4.38 4.24
CA GLY A 188 -12.47 5.16 3.37
C GLY A 188 -13.93 5.00 3.78
N LEU A 189 -14.39 3.77 4.00
CA LEU A 189 -15.74 3.48 4.51
C LEU A 189 -15.96 4.05 5.92
N ALA A 190 -15.00 3.87 6.83
CA ALA A 190 -15.06 4.42 8.17
C ALA A 190 -15.12 5.95 8.17
N LEU A 191 -14.40 6.62 7.27
CA LEU A 191 -14.44 8.07 7.09
C LEU A 191 -15.81 8.54 6.59
N GLN A 192 -16.41 7.84 5.62
CA GLN A 192 -17.76 8.16 5.15
C GLN A 192 -18.79 8.03 6.27
N LEU A 193 -18.72 6.95 7.06
CA LEU A 193 -19.59 6.79 8.23
C LEU A 193 -19.35 7.87 9.29
N ALA A 194 -18.09 8.25 9.54
CA ALA A 194 -17.75 9.33 10.46
C ALA A 194 -18.33 10.68 9.99
N HIS A 195 -18.26 10.98 8.69
CA HIS A 195 -18.88 12.19 8.13
C HIS A 195 -20.40 12.22 8.35
N HIS A 196 -21.08 11.08 8.19
CA HIS A 196 -22.51 10.98 8.50
C HIS A 196 -22.82 11.26 9.98
N LEU A 197 -21.94 10.84 10.88
CA LEU A 197 -22.12 10.96 12.34
C LEU A 197 -21.80 12.36 12.89
N ILE A 198 -20.67 12.96 12.49
CA ILE A 198 -20.16 14.20 13.09
C ILE A 198 -19.81 15.30 12.08
N GLY A 199 -20.00 15.05 10.77
CA GLY A 199 -19.52 15.96 9.72
C GLY A 199 -18.02 15.84 9.48
N PHE A 200 -17.45 16.83 8.79
CA PHE A 200 -16.03 16.85 8.44
C PHE A 200 -15.13 17.01 9.67
N ASP A 201 -14.14 16.13 9.80
CA ASP A 201 -13.07 16.21 10.81
C ASP A 201 -11.71 16.12 10.10
N PRO A 202 -10.87 17.16 10.17
CA PRO A 202 -9.60 17.21 9.44
C PRO A 202 -8.67 16.03 9.74
N TYR A 203 -8.63 15.57 10.99
CA TYR A 203 -7.72 14.50 11.37
C TYR A 203 -8.21 13.14 10.89
N ASN A 204 -9.52 12.87 10.97
CA ASN A 204 -10.10 11.67 10.37
C ASN A 204 -9.89 11.63 8.85
N ALA A 205 -10.02 12.77 8.16
CA ALA A 205 -9.73 12.86 6.72
C ALA A 205 -8.26 12.51 6.42
N VAL A 206 -7.32 13.01 7.22
CA VAL A 206 -5.90 12.65 7.12
C VAL A 206 -5.65 11.16 7.36
N LEU A 207 -6.27 10.55 8.37
CA LEU A 207 -6.16 9.11 8.60
C LEU A 207 -6.72 8.30 7.43
N GLY A 208 -7.86 8.73 6.87
CA GLY A 208 -8.45 8.14 5.67
C GLY A 208 -7.49 8.15 4.49
N GLY A 209 -6.91 9.30 4.16
CA GLY A 209 -5.95 9.39 3.04
C GLY A 209 -4.64 8.62 3.27
N ILE A 210 -4.12 8.58 4.51
CA ILE A 210 -2.94 7.76 4.84
C ILE A 210 -3.23 6.28 4.57
N ALA A 211 -4.40 5.81 4.99
CA ALA A 211 -4.82 4.44 4.78
C ALA A 211 -5.07 4.13 3.29
N THR A 212 -5.76 5.01 2.56
CA THR A 212 -5.98 4.86 1.11
C THR A 212 -4.67 4.74 0.34
N ILE A 213 -3.65 5.55 0.69
CA ILE A 213 -2.30 5.41 0.12
C ILE A 213 -1.64 4.09 0.56
N GLY A 214 -1.80 3.72 1.84
CA GLY A 214 -1.15 2.55 2.43
C GLY A 214 -1.67 1.20 1.95
N ASP A 215 -2.96 1.14 1.62
CA ASP A 215 -3.65 -0.06 1.14
C ASP A 215 -3.50 -0.26 -0.38
N MET A 216 -2.99 0.76 -1.09
CA MET A 216 -2.70 0.72 -2.53
C MET A 216 -3.94 0.45 -3.41
N VAL A 217 -5.13 0.83 -2.94
CA VAL A 217 -6.36 0.88 -3.75
C VAL A 217 -6.23 1.87 -4.91
N GLU A 218 -7.04 1.70 -5.95
CA GLU A 218 -7.03 2.61 -7.10
C GLU A 218 -7.39 4.04 -6.70
N LEU A 219 -6.58 5.01 -7.15
CA LEU A 219 -6.74 6.43 -6.83
C LEU A 219 -7.63 7.15 -7.86
N TRP A 220 -8.86 6.66 -7.97
CA TRP A 220 -9.95 7.25 -8.76
C TRP A 220 -11.17 7.54 -7.89
N GLY A 221 -12.06 8.40 -8.38
CA GLY A 221 -13.29 8.78 -7.69
C GLY A 221 -13.03 9.26 -6.26
N ALA A 222 -13.76 8.69 -5.30
CA ALA A 222 -13.69 9.09 -3.91
C ALA A 222 -12.31 8.89 -3.27
N ASN A 223 -11.57 7.84 -3.64
CA ASN A 223 -10.21 7.63 -3.13
C ASN A 223 -9.29 8.78 -3.51
N ARG A 224 -9.38 9.25 -4.76
CA ARG A 224 -8.58 10.38 -5.23
C ARG A 224 -8.88 11.65 -4.46
N SER A 225 -10.17 11.98 -4.29
CA SER A 225 -10.58 13.16 -3.51
C SER A 225 -10.14 13.08 -2.05
N ILE A 226 -10.27 11.92 -1.41
CA ILE A 226 -9.81 11.69 -0.02
C ILE A 226 -8.30 11.93 0.10
N VAL A 227 -7.50 11.42 -0.84
CA VAL A 227 -6.04 11.59 -0.83
C VAL A 227 -5.64 13.05 -1.10
N ILE A 228 -6.29 13.73 -2.06
CA ILE A 228 -6.05 15.16 -2.31
C ILE A 228 -6.29 15.98 -1.04
N ASP A 229 -7.42 15.78 -0.37
CA ASP A 229 -7.76 16.50 0.85
C ASP A 229 -6.78 16.18 1.99
N ALA A 230 -6.45 14.90 2.19
CA ALA A 230 -5.51 14.49 3.22
C ALA A 230 -4.12 15.11 3.05
N LEU A 231 -3.58 15.11 1.82
CA LEU A 231 -2.30 15.73 1.52
C LEU A 231 -2.37 17.26 1.67
N ALA A 232 -3.45 17.90 1.22
CA ALA A 232 -3.64 19.33 1.44
C ALA A 232 -3.64 19.68 2.93
N LEU A 233 -4.38 18.91 3.75
CA LEU A 233 -4.45 19.10 5.20
C LEU A 233 -3.09 18.88 5.87
N LEU A 234 -2.37 17.81 5.52
CA LEU A 234 -1.03 17.52 6.05
C LEU A 234 -0.03 18.65 5.79
N ASN A 235 -0.19 19.37 4.68
CA ASN A 235 0.68 20.49 4.31
C ASN A 235 0.23 21.85 4.85
N GLN A 236 -1.01 21.97 5.33
CA GLN A 236 -1.58 23.22 5.86
C GLN A 236 -1.66 23.25 7.39
N HIS A 237 -1.69 22.08 8.02
CA HIS A 237 -1.93 21.93 9.45
C HIS A 237 -0.89 21.04 10.11
N ARG A 238 -0.79 21.16 11.43
CA ARG A 238 0.07 20.33 12.25
C ARG A 238 -0.75 19.24 12.92
N PHE A 239 -0.47 17.99 12.58
CA PHE A 239 -1.04 16.81 13.23
C PHE A 239 0.05 16.13 14.05
N VAL A 240 0.04 16.35 15.37
CA VAL A 240 1.15 15.97 16.26
C VAL A 240 1.48 14.48 16.18
N THR A 241 0.48 13.61 16.04
CA THR A 241 0.68 12.17 15.84
C THR A 241 1.43 11.91 14.52
N ILE A 242 1.01 12.48 13.40
CA ILE A 242 1.66 12.24 12.11
C ILE A 242 3.08 12.81 12.08
N GLU A 243 3.26 14.04 12.57
CA GLU A 243 4.58 14.68 12.66
C GLU A 243 5.56 13.89 13.54
N ALA A 244 5.08 13.33 14.66
CA ALA A 244 5.92 12.58 15.59
C ALA A 244 6.45 11.26 14.99
N LEU A 245 5.83 10.76 13.91
CA LEU A 245 6.35 9.62 13.14
C LEU A 245 7.51 10.00 12.22
N MET A 246 7.75 11.29 11.97
CA MET A 246 8.78 11.74 11.04
C MET A 246 10.14 11.86 11.74
N GLU A 247 11.15 11.16 11.23
CA GLU A 247 12.52 11.23 11.77
C GLU A 247 13.19 12.58 11.46
N LYS A 248 12.74 13.23 10.37
CA LYS A 248 13.16 14.55 9.93
C LYS A 248 11.95 15.28 9.36
N PRO A 249 11.86 16.60 9.56
CA PRO A 249 10.81 17.40 8.91
C PRO A 249 10.95 17.29 7.38
N VAL A 250 9.80 17.33 6.72
CA VAL A 250 9.68 17.40 5.26
C VAL A 250 9.11 18.75 4.87
N ASP A 251 9.52 19.27 3.72
CA ASP A 251 8.99 20.53 3.19
C ASP A 251 7.59 20.36 2.58
N LEU A 252 7.25 19.14 2.13
CA LEU A 252 5.98 18.78 1.52
C LEU A 252 5.67 17.31 1.84
N TYR A 253 4.45 17.02 2.28
CA TYR A 253 3.90 15.68 2.28
C TYR A 253 3.29 15.38 0.91
N ASP A 254 3.82 14.34 0.26
CA ASP A 254 3.29 13.73 -0.96
C ASP A 254 2.96 12.25 -0.70
N GLU A 255 2.46 11.57 -1.72
CA GLU A 255 2.04 10.17 -1.67
C GLU A 255 3.20 9.26 -1.29
N GLU A 256 4.40 9.55 -1.80
CA GLU A 256 5.61 8.81 -1.47
C GLU A 256 6.04 9.00 -0.01
N THR A 257 5.98 10.22 0.50
CA THR A 257 6.28 10.52 1.91
C THR A 257 5.36 9.71 2.82
N VAL A 258 4.06 9.70 2.52
CA VAL A 258 3.08 8.91 3.27
C VAL A 258 3.37 7.40 3.13
N ALA A 259 3.50 6.88 1.91
CA ALA A 259 3.68 5.46 1.63
C ALA A 259 4.99 4.89 2.21
N PHE A 260 6.09 5.66 2.21
CA PHE A 260 7.42 5.17 2.60
C PHE A 260 7.88 5.62 3.98
N GLN A 261 7.32 6.70 4.54
CA GLN A 261 7.70 7.17 5.88
C GLN A 261 6.63 6.93 6.94
N ILE A 262 5.34 7.10 6.64
CA ILE A 262 4.26 7.03 7.64
C ILE A 262 3.67 5.61 7.71
N VAL A 263 3.11 5.13 6.60
CA VAL A 263 2.47 3.81 6.50
C VAL A 263 3.35 2.68 7.05
N PRO A 264 4.66 2.60 6.76
CA PRO A 264 5.47 1.48 7.23
C PRO A 264 5.73 1.50 8.74
N LYS A 265 5.56 2.66 9.39
CA LYS A 265 5.64 2.80 10.85
C LYS A 265 4.36 2.34 11.52
N LEU A 266 3.18 2.66 10.96
CA LEU A 266 1.90 2.13 11.46
C LEU A 266 1.85 0.60 11.33
N ASN A 267 2.27 0.08 10.18
CA ASN A 267 2.33 -1.35 9.90
C ASN A 267 3.34 -2.14 10.74
N VAL A 268 4.15 -1.48 11.59
CA VAL A 268 5.22 -2.20 12.30
C VAL A 268 4.67 -3.18 13.33
N ALA A 269 3.56 -2.84 13.99
CA ALA A 269 3.01 -3.68 15.05
C ALA A 269 2.46 -5.00 14.50
N GLY A 270 1.79 -4.98 13.34
CA GLY A 270 1.39 -6.21 12.63
C GLY A 270 2.56 -6.98 12.00
N ARG A 271 3.75 -6.38 11.83
CA ARG A 271 4.94 -7.07 11.27
C ARG A 271 5.85 -7.67 12.35
N LEU A 272 5.84 -7.13 13.55
CA LEU A 272 6.60 -7.60 14.71
C LEU A 272 5.64 -7.86 15.88
N ALA A 273 4.59 -8.65 15.65
CA ALA A 273 3.52 -8.90 16.63
C ALA A 273 4.03 -9.64 17.89
N ASP A 274 5.15 -10.35 17.78
CA ASP A 274 5.91 -10.95 18.89
C ASP A 274 6.54 -9.91 19.84
N GLN A 275 6.71 -8.67 19.37
CA GLN A 275 7.37 -7.57 20.09
C GLN A 275 6.47 -6.37 20.33
N ALA A 276 5.34 -6.27 19.63
CA ALA A 276 4.47 -5.11 19.65
C ALA A 276 2.99 -5.49 19.57
N ASN A 277 2.17 -4.84 20.38
CA ASN A 277 0.73 -4.98 20.33
C ASN A 277 0.13 -3.89 19.44
N ALA A 278 -0.54 -4.29 18.36
CA ALA A 278 -1.18 -3.38 17.39
C ALA A 278 -2.25 -2.46 18.02
N ASN A 279 -2.90 -2.88 19.09
CA ASN A 279 -3.86 -2.06 19.84
C ASN A 279 -3.22 -0.75 20.36
N ARG A 280 -1.90 -0.73 20.64
CA ARG A 280 -1.19 0.49 21.04
C ARG A 280 -1.09 1.54 19.93
N ILE A 281 -1.17 1.14 18.67
CA ILE A 281 -1.17 2.08 17.55
C ILE A 281 -2.51 2.82 17.49
N VAL A 282 -3.62 2.14 17.75
CA VAL A 282 -4.93 2.79 17.86
C VAL A 282 -4.93 3.78 19.03
N ASP A 283 -4.43 3.39 20.21
CA ASP A 283 -4.30 4.31 21.35
C ASP A 283 -3.44 5.54 21.00
N TYR A 284 -2.33 5.33 20.30
CA TYR A 284 -1.46 6.41 19.82
C TYR A 284 -2.19 7.37 18.88
N LEU A 285 -2.86 6.85 17.85
CA LEU A 285 -3.61 7.64 16.88
C LEU A 285 -4.82 8.36 17.52
N CYS A 286 -5.37 7.82 18.61
CA CYS A 286 -6.45 8.43 19.37
C CYS A 286 -5.98 9.41 20.46
N SER A 287 -4.69 9.47 20.79
CA SER A 287 -4.17 10.27 21.90
C SER A 287 -4.23 11.78 21.64
N GLU A 288 -4.50 12.55 22.70
CA GLU A 288 -4.41 14.01 22.73
C GLU A 288 -3.25 14.50 23.61
N SER A 289 -2.57 13.59 24.31
CA SER A 289 -1.44 13.89 25.20
C SER A 289 -0.14 13.89 24.40
N GLU A 290 0.47 15.07 24.22
CA GLU A 290 1.77 15.19 23.52
C GLU A 290 2.85 14.29 24.11
N LEU A 291 2.86 14.11 25.43
CA LEU A 291 3.82 13.25 26.11
C LEU A 291 3.62 11.79 25.72
N ASP A 292 2.37 11.31 25.70
CA ASP A 292 2.06 9.96 25.29
C ASP A 292 2.31 9.77 23.79
N ILE A 293 2.00 10.76 22.96
CA ILE A 293 2.28 10.74 21.53
C ILE A 293 3.78 10.56 21.29
N ARG A 294 4.63 11.40 21.90
CA ARG A 294 6.09 11.31 21.74
C ARG A 294 6.65 9.97 22.24
N ARG A 295 6.20 9.51 23.40
CA ARG A 295 6.66 8.22 23.95
C ARG A 295 6.31 7.05 23.02
N ASN A 296 5.07 7.01 22.51
CA ASN A 296 4.63 5.95 21.61
C ASN A 296 5.31 6.07 20.23
N SER A 297 5.47 7.28 19.68
CA SER A 297 6.13 7.47 18.39
C SER A 297 7.60 7.04 18.44
N ASP A 298 8.32 7.32 19.52
CA ASP A 298 9.70 6.85 19.70
C ASP A 298 9.77 5.32 19.67
N GLN A 299 8.85 4.64 20.35
CA GLN A 299 8.75 3.17 20.33
C GLN A 299 8.44 2.64 18.92
N ILE A 300 7.49 3.27 18.22
CA ILE A 300 7.11 2.91 16.84
C ILE A 300 8.31 3.08 15.90
N ILE A 301 9.06 4.18 16.01
CA ILE A 301 10.25 4.45 15.20
C ILE A 301 11.34 3.40 15.47
N GLN A 302 11.60 3.06 16.74
CA GLN A 302 12.59 2.03 17.09
C GLN A 302 12.19 0.64 16.59
N LEU A 303 10.92 0.26 16.75
CA LEU A 303 10.40 -0.99 16.20
C LEU A 303 10.54 -1.01 14.68
N ASN A 304 10.28 0.12 14.00
CA ASN A 304 10.38 0.20 12.55
C ASN A 304 11.84 0.07 12.08
N LYS A 305 12.79 0.66 12.81
CA LYS A 305 14.22 0.47 12.58
C LYS A 305 14.61 -1.01 12.75
N LYS A 306 14.16 -1.65 13.83
CA LYS A 306 14.39 -3.08 14.07
C LYS A 306 13.80 -3.94 12.95
N ARG A 307 12.57 -3.64 12.51
CA ARG A 307 11.91 -4.32 11.39
C ARG A 307 12.74 -4.22 10.11
N LYS A 308 13.32 -3.05 9.80
CA LYS A 308 14.22 -2.87 8.65
C LYS A 308 15.50 -3.70 8.79
N GLU A 309 16.10 -3.75 9.98
CA GLU A 309 17.29 -4.58 10.26
C GLU A 309 17.01 -6.07 10.04
N VAL A 310 15.92 -6.59 10.63
CA VAL A 310 15.49 -7.99 10.45
C VAL A 310 15.19 -8.29 8.99
N SER A 311 14.48 -7.39 8.30
CA SER A 311 14.18 -7.53 6.86
C SER A 311 15.42 -7.60 5.99
N ASN A 312 16.44 -6.77 6.26
CA ASN A 312 17.69 -6.80 5.52
C ASN A 312 18.49 -8.07 5.81
N ALA A 313 18.63 -8.46 7.08
CA ALA A 313 19.34 -9.69 7.45
C ALA A 313 18.70 -10.94 6.84
N MET A 314 17.36 -11.01 6.88
CA MET A 314 16.59 -12.10 6.29
C MET A 314 16.73 -12.14 4.76
N TYR A 315 16.70 -10.98 4.11
CA TYR A 315 16.90 -10.88 2.67
C TYR A 315 18.32 -11.32 2.24
N GLU A 316 19.37 -10.86 2.93
CA GLU A 316 20.74 -11.31 2.63
C GLU A 316 20.90 -12.82 2.85
N THR A 317 20.31 -13.37 3.92
CA THR A 317 20.28 -14.82 4.14
C THR A 317 19.56 -15.55 3.00
N ALA A 318 18.41 -15.05 2.55
CA ALA A 318 17.68 -15.65 1.44
C ALA A 318 18.53 -15.68 0.14
N ARG A 319 19.32 -14.64 -0.12
CA ARG A 319 20.23 -14.58 -1.29
C ARG A 319 21.37 -15.59 -1.22
N THR A 320 21.84 -15.96 -0.03
CA THR A 320 22.95 -16.93 0.10
C THR A 320 22.52 -18.37 -0.12
N LEU A 321 21.22 -18.69 0.01
CA LEU A 321 20.69 -20.05 -0.15
C LEU A 321 20.77 -20.58 -1.60
N ARG A 322 21.05 -19.71 -2.59
CA ARG A 322 21.34 -20.06 -4.00
C ARG A 322 20.43 -21.15 -4.61
N GLU A 323 19.13 -21.13 -4.32
CA GLU A 323 18.19 -21.94 -5.08
C GLU A 323 18.04 -21.39 -6.51
N THR A 324 17.92 -22.30 -7.47
CA THR A 324 17.74 -21.97 -8.88
C THR A 324 16.56 -22.76 -9.42
N GLY A 325 15.84 -22.18 -10.37
CA GLY A 325 14.65 -22.80 -10.94
C GLY A 325 13.62 -21.76 -11.35
N ASN A 326 12.52 -22.25 -11.90
CA ASN A 326 11.40 -21.42 -12.31
C ASN A 326 10.57 -20.91 -11.11
N VAL A 327 10.61 -21.63 -9.99
CA VAL A 327 9.96 -21.27 -8.72
C VAL A 327 10.97 -21.48 -7.61
N ILE A 328 11.08 -20.49 -6.72
CA ILE A 328 12.05 -20.49 -5.62
C ILE A 328 11.31 -20.70 -4.30
N VAL A 329 11.75 -21.64 -3.47
CA VAL A 329 11.06 -21.99 -2.20
C VAL A 329 12.08 -22.07 -1.07
N LEU A 330 12.25 -20.96 -0.36
CA LEU A 330 13.27 -20.82 0.67
C LEU A 330 12.67 -21.00 2.06
N THR A 331 13.40 -21.75 2.89
CA THR A 331 13.17 -21.81 4.33
C THR A 331 14.50 -21.75 5.05
N HIS A 332 14.52 -21.10 6.21
CA HIS A 332 15.70 -21.00 7.05
C HIS A 332 15.28 -20.72 8.49
N HIS A 333 16.01 -21.26 9.46
CA HIS A 333 15.71 -21.10 10.90
C HIS A 333 15.74 -19.63 11.38
N SER A 334 16.37 -18.72 10.63
CA SER A 334 16.44 -17.29 10.93
C SER A 334 15.30 -16.46 10.33
N PHE A 335 14.43 -17.08 9.52
CA PHE A 335 13.33 -16.37 8.87
C PHE A 335 12.24 -16.03 9.89
N HIS A 336 11.72 -14.81 9.78
CA HIS A 336 10.73 -14.28 10.70
C HIS A 336 9.35 -14.21 10.02
N GLU A 337 8.31 -14.78 10.65
CA GLU A 337 6.98 -14.94 10.03
C GLU A 337 6.36 -13.59 9.61
N GLY A 338 6.58 -12.50 10.35
CA GLY A 338 6.06 -11.18 9.98
C GLY A 338 6.79 -10.46 8.83
N ILE A 339 7.90 -11.02 8.35
CA ILE A 339 8.81 -10.41 7.36
C ILE A 339 8.84 -11.18 6.03
N VAL A 340 8.41 -12.46 6.03
CA VAL A 340 8.39 -13.34 4.85
C VAL A 340 7.87 -12.67 3.57
N GLY A 341 6.78 -11.90 3.66
CA GLY A 341 6.18 -11.22 2.50
C GLY A 341 7.04 -10.11 1.91
N ILE A 342 7.76 -9.33 2.75
CA ILE A 342 8.68 -8.27 2.28
C ILE A 342 9.85 -8.92 1.54
N THR A 343 10.45 -9.95 2.15
CA THR A 343 11.59 -10.65 1.57
C THR A 343 11.21 -11.37 0.27
N ALA A 344 10.05 -12.06 0.25
CA ALA A 344 9.55 -12.72 -0.95
C ALA A 344 9.38 -11.74 -2.11
N GLY A 345 8.76 -10.57 -1.86
CA GLY A 345 8.52 -9.58 -2.91
C GLY A 345 9.81 -8.97 -3.45
N ARG A 346 10.74 -8.62 -2.55
CA ARG A 346 12.04 -8.08 -2.96
C ARG A 346 12.84 -9.08 -3.79
N LEU A 347 12.86 -10.35 -3.38
CA LEU A 347 13.61 -11.39 -4.08
C LEU A 347 12.93 -11.80 -5.40
N ALA A 348 11.59 -11.85 -5.44
CA ALA A 348 10.85 -12.13 -6.66
C ALA A 348 11.12 -11.06 -7.74
N LYS A 349 11.17 -9.78 -7.34
CA LYS A 349 11.55 -8.69 -8.24
C LYS A 349 13.00 -8.83 -8.74
N GLU A 350 13.96 -9.09 -7.85
CA GLU A 350 15.39 -9.24 -8.23
C GLU A 350 15.63 -10.42 -9.19
N ILE A 351 15.01 -11.57 -8.92
CA ILE A 351 15.25 -12.82 -9.68
C ILE A 351 14.36 -12.90 -10.92
N GLY A 352 13.24 -12.18 -10.96
CA GLY A 352 12.24 -12.30 -12.02
C GLY A 352 11.54 -13.66 -12.01
N ARG A 353 11.30 -14.23 -10.81
CA ARG A 353 10.63 -15.53 -10.62
C ARG A 353 9.72 -15.51 -9.40
N PRO A 354 8.66 -16.33 -9.35
CA PRO A 354 7.87 -16.52 -8.13
C PRO A 354 8.74 -17.03 -6.98
N VAL A 355 8.60 -16.40 -5.82
CA VAL A 355 9.36 -16.74 -4.62
C VAL A 355 8.41 -17.02 -3.47
N PHE A 356 8.60 -18.17 -2.83
CA PHE A 356 7.99 -18.57 -1.58
C PHE A 356 9.04 -18.46 -0.48
N ILE A 357 8.74 -17.70 0.58
CA ILE A 357 9.57 -17.64 1.78
C ILE A 357 8.78 -18.21 2.95
N LEU A 358 9.32 -19.24 3.59
CA LEU A 358 8.67 -20.00 4.65
C LEU A 358 9.49 -19.90 5.95
N ALA A 359 8.88 -19.33 7.00
CA ALA A 359 9.45 -19.25 8.34
C ALA A 359 8.97 -20.42 9.21
N GLU A 360 9.85 -20.93 10.08
CA GLU A 360 9.51 -22.01 11.00
C GLU A 360 8.61 -21.53 12.15
N LYS A 361 7.58 -22.30 12.46
CA LYS A 361 6.71 -22.09 13.62
C LYS A 361 6.34 -23.43 14.26
N GLY A 362 7.08 -23.85 15.28
CA GLY A 362 6.90 -25.19 15.87
C GLY A 362 7.13 -26.27 14.81
N ASP A 363 6.12 -27.13 14.57
CA ASP A 363 6.16 -28.19 13.56
C ASP A 363 5.61 -27.77 12.18
N THR A 364 5.20 -26.51 12.03
CA THR A 364 4.70 -25.95 10.77
C THR A 364 5.68 -24.95 10.16
N LEU A 365 5.43 -24.63 8.89
CA LEU A 365 6.09 -23.59 8.13
C LEU A 365 5.02 -22.60 7.68
N LYS A 366 5.11 -21.37 8.16
CA LYS A 366 4.23 -20.28 7.75
C LYS A 366 4.98 -19.36 6.81
N GLY A 367 4.36 -19.01 5.70
CA GLY A 367 5.07 -18.27 4.68
C GLY A 367 4.20 -17.44 3.77
N SER A 368 4.89 -16.75 2.88
CA SER A 368 4.25 -15.95 1.85
C SER A 368 4.93 -16.14 0.52
N ALA A 369 4.13 -16.10 -0.53
CA ALA A 369 4.54 -16.16 -1.92
C ALA A 369 4.34 -14.79 -2.57
N ARG A 370 5.26 -14.43 -3.47
CA ARG A 370 5.13 -13.29 -4.37
C ARG A 370 5.45 -13.73 -5.79
N SER A 371 4.58 -13.35 -6.71
CA SER A 371 4.74 -13.67 -8.13
C SER A 371 5.44 -12.55 -8.89
N VAL A 372 5.68 -12.82 -10.17
CA VAL A 372 6.10 -11.84 -11.16
C VAL A 372 5.03 -11.73 -12.25
N ALA A 373 5.16 -10.74 -13.14
CA ALA A 373 4.24 -10.56 -14.26
C ALA A 373 4.01 -11.88 -15.01
N ASP A 374 2.75 -12.13 -15.38
CA ASP A 374 2.29 -13.28 -16.17
C ASP A 374 2.29 -14.65 -15.47
N VAL A 375 2.53 -14.72 -14.15
CA VAL A 375 2.41 -15.98 -13.38
C VAL A 375 1.35 -15.86 -12.28
N ASP A 376 0.20 -16.51 -12.44
CA ASP A 376 -0.86 -16.55 -11.41
C ASP A 376 -0.53 -17.61 -10.33
N LEU A 377 -0.32 -17.16 -9.08
CA LEU A 377 -0.03 -18.04 -7.94
C LEU A 377 -1.16 -19.02 -7.62
N ARG A 378 -2.44 -18.70 -7.88
CA ARG A 378 -3.56 -19.64 -7.67
C ARG A 378 -3.43 -20.82 -8.64
N ARG A 379 -3.03 -20.55 -9.88
CA ARG A 379 -2.71 -21.62 -10.83
C ARG A 379 -1.48 -22.39 -10.37
N LEU A 380 -0.41 -21.69 -10.01
CA LEU A 380 0.86 -22.32 -9.59
C LEU A 380 0.69 -23.25 -8.39
N THR A 381 -0.20 -22.90 -7.46
CA THR A 381 -0.42 -23.64 -6.21
C THR A 381 -1.57 -24.65 -6.29
N SER A 382 -2.25 -24.76 -7.43
CA SER A 382 -3.50 -25.52 -7.57
C SER A 382 -3.41 -26.99 -7.12
N GLU A 383 -2.27 -27.66 -7.34
CA GLU A 383 -2.04 -29.06 -6.90
C GLU A 383 -1.62 -29.19 -5.43
N VAL A 384 -1.10 -28.12 -4.82
CA VAL A 384 -0.49 -28.18 -3.48
C VAL A 384 -1.34 -27.53 -2.40
N GLN A 385 -2.46 -26.91 -2.75
CA GLN A 385 -3.38 -26.31 -1.78
C GLN A 385 -3.90 -27.32 -0.74
N SER A 386 -4.04 -28.59 -1.11
CA SER A 386 -4.46 -29.66 -0.18
C SER A 386 -3.43 -29.98 0.92
N LEU A 387 -2.15 -29.61 0.71
CA LEU A 387 -1.08 -29.73 1.72
C LEU A 387 -1.06 -28.55 2.70
N CYS A 388 -1.81 -27.48 2.40
CA CYS A 388 -1.86 -26.30 3.24
C CYS A 388 -2.86 -26.48 4.38
N ILE A 389 -2.39 -26.28 5.61
CA ILE A 389 -3.24 -26.10 6.79
C ILE A 389 -4.08 -24.83 6.64
N ARG A 390 -3.46 -23.77 6.11
CA ARG A 390 -4.10 -22.51 5.75
C ARG A 390 -3.57 -22.05 4.41
N TYR A 391 -4.44 -21.57 3.53
CA TYR A 391 -4.07 -20.98 2.26
C TYR A 391 -5.02 -19.82 1.94
N GLY A 392 -4.47 -18.72 1.45
CA GLY A 392 -5.24 -17.59 0.92
C GLY A 392 -4.36 -16.74 0.02
N GLY A 393 -4.92 -16.19 -1.04
CA GLY A 393 -4.14 -15.39 -1.98
C GLY A 393 -4.79 -15.19 -3.34
N HIS A 394 -4.15 -14.34 -4.12
CA HIS A 394 -4.56 -13.93 -5.46
C HIS A 394 -3.42 -14.21 -6.44
N ALA A 395 -3.51 -13.69 -7.67
CA ALA A 395 -2.52 -13.96 -8.71
C ALA A 395 -1.09 -13.54 -8.30
N MET A 396 -0.91 -12.42 -7.60
CA MET A 396 0.42 -11.84 -7.32
C MET A 396 0.98 -12.12 -5.92
N ALA A 397 0.13 -12.51 -4.97
CA ALA A 397 0.53 -12.78 -3.59
C ALA A 397 -0.31 -13.88 -2.96
N ALA A 398 0.34 -14.75 -2.17
CA ALA A 398 -0.34 -15.73 -1.33
C ALA A 398 0.28 -15.82 0.06
N GLY A 399 -0.53 -16.19 1.05
CA GLY A 399 -0.12 -16.61 2.39
C GLY A 399 -0.48 -18.08 2.58
N LEU A 400 0.42 -18.84 3.19
CA LEU A 400 0.21 -20.26 3.43
C LEU A 400 0.85 -20.75 4.72
N GLU A 401 0.34 -21.88 5.20
CA GLU A 401 0.92 -22.65 6.29
C GLU A 401 0.89 -24.14 5.94
N ILE A 402 2.03 -24.83 6.02
CA ILE A 402 2.18 -26.27 5.74
C ILE A 402 2.87 -26.96 6.91
N ARG A 403 2.76 -28.28 7.04
CA ARG A 403 3.62 -29.03 7.99
C ARG A 403 5.05 -29.08 7.45
N LYS A 404 6.04 -29.12 8.35
CA LYS A 404 7.46 -29.28 7.95
C LYS A 404 7.71 -30.53 7.12
N GLU A 405 7.03 -31.63 7.46
CA GLU A 405 7.11 -32.91 6.74
C GLU A 405 6.56 -32.86 5.31
N ASP A 406 5.62 -31.95 5.03
CA ASP A 406 4.99 -31.80 3.71
C ASP A 406 5.83 -30.93 2.75
N LEU A 407 6.90 -30.28 3.24
CA LEU A 407 7.72 -29.37 2.44
C LEU A 407 8.28 -30.02 1.15
N PRO A 408 8.82 -31.25 1.15
CA PRO A 408 9.29 -31.89 -0.08
C PRO A 408 8.17 -32.07 -1.11
N ALA A 409 7.02 -32.60 -0.69
CA ALA A 409 5.86 -32.81 -1.56
C ALA A 409 5.30 -31.48 -2.11
N PHE A 410 5.33 -30.43 -1.28
CA PHE A 410 4.93 -29.08 -1.68
C PHE A 410 5.87 -28.52 -2.76
N LYS A 411 7.20 -28.61 -2.58
CA LYS A 411 8.18 -28.18 -3.60
C LYS A 411 7.98 -28.94 -4.92
N ASP A 412 7.84 -30.26 -4.85
CA ASP A 412 7.67 -31.09 -6.04
C ASP A 412 6.38 -30.76 -6.81
N GLY A 413 5.28 -30.48 -6.10
CA GLY A 413 4.03 -30.07 -6.73
C GLY A 413 4.10 -28.70 -7.42
N LEU A 414 4.78 -27.73 -6.80
CA LEU A 414 5.01 -26.43 -7.43
C LEU A 414 5.84 -26.57 -8.72
N LEU A 415 6.90 -27.40 -8.69
CA LEU A 415 7.76 -27.62 -9.85
C LEU A 415 7.01 -28.29 -11.01
N ARG A 416 6.13 -29.27 -10.74
CA ARG A 416 5.30 -29.88 -11.79
C ARG A 416 4.42 -28.85 -12.50
N ILE A 417 3.75 -27.97 -11.75
CA ILE A 417 2.94 -26.92 -12.37
C ILE A 417 3.83 -25.92 -13.09
N ALA A 418 4.98 -25.56 -12.52
CA ALA A 418 5.94 -24.66 -13.15
C ALA A 418 6.39 -25.15 -14.53
N ASP A 419 6.58 -26.46 -14.73
CA ASP A 419 6.95 -27.03 -16.03
C ASP A 419 5.84 -26.90 -17.09
N THR A 420 4.60 -26.60 -16.69
CA THR A 420 3.47 -26.33 -17.61
C THR A 420 3.31 -24.85 -17.99
N ILE A 421 4.09 -23.98 -17.37
CA ILE A 421 4.01 -22.52 -17.58
C ILE A 421 5.01 -22.12 -18.67
N ASP A 422 4.58 -21.26 -19.59
CA ASP A 422 5.51 -20.59 -20.50
C ASP A 422 6.21 -19.45 -19.76
N TRP A 423 7.51 -19.62 -19.51
CA TRP A 423 8.33 -18.65 -18.80
C TRP A 423 8.93 -17.58 -19.72
N SER A 424 8.65 -17.60 -21.02
CA SER A 424 9.15 -16.60 -21.98
C SER A 424 8.70 -15.17 -21.63
N GLY A 425 7.55 -15.02 -20.98
CA GLY A 425 7.01 -13.76 -20.47
C GLY A 425 7.51 -13.35 -19.08
N ALA A 426 8.13 -14.27 -18.32
CA ALA A 426 8.47 -14.06 -16.92
C ALA A 426 9.69 -13.16 -16.67
N GLN A 427 10.19 -12.45 -17.68
CA GLN A 427 11.21 -11.41 -17.49
C GLN A 427 10.56 -10.11 -17.01
N GLU A 428 11.20 -9.45 -16.04
CA GLU A 428 10.81 -8.09 -15.65
C GLU A 428 10.82 -7.20 -16.90
N THR A 429 9.65 -6.65 -17.22
CA THR A 429 9.46 -5.73 -18.33
C THR A 429 9.35 -4.32 -17.76
N LEU A 430 10.24 -3.44 -18.20
CA LEU A 430 10.16 -2.02 -17.88
C LEU A 430 9.46 -1.31 -19.03
N ALA A 431 8.20 -0.97 -18.80
CA ALA A 431 7.45 -0.15 -19.71
C ALA A 431 7.85 1.32 -19.52
N ILE A 432 8.32 1.97 -20.58
CA ILE A 432 8.87 3.32 -20.54
C ILE A 432 8.18 4.25 -21.53
N LEU A 433 8.21 5.55 -21.23
CA LEU A 433 7.88 6.62 -22.16
C LEU A 433 9.15 7.39 -22.56
N SER A 434 9.39 7.58 -23.86
CA SER A 434 10.53 8.34 -24.37
C SER A 434 10.09 9.69 -24.94
N PRO A 435 9.91 10.73 -24.10
CA PRO A 435 9.56 12.06 -24.58
C PRO A 435 10.68 12.66 -25.46
N ASP A 436 10.33 13.43 -26.49
CA ASP A 436 11.33 14.11 -27.32
C ASP A 436 11.93 15.32 -26.56
N PRO A 437 13.25 15.34 -26.30
CA PRO A 437 13.94 16.42 -25.58
C PRO A 437 13.77 17.82 -26.18
N MET A 438 13.44 17.91 -27.47
CA MET A 438 13.23 19.19 -28.16
C MET A 438 11.78 19.69 -28.09
N SER A 439 10.85 18.80 -27.73
CA SER A 439 9.42 19.07 -27.69
C SER A 439 8.88 19.41 -26.29
N VAL A 440 9.66 19.13 -25.24
CA VAL A 440 9.25 19.30 -23.85
C VAL A 440 9.99 20.45 -23.15
N THR A 441 9.29 21.11 -22.24
CA THR A 441 9.77 22.21 -21.42
C THR A 441 9.70 21.86 -19.94
N SER A 442 10.39 22.62 -19.08
CA SER A 442 10.23 22.47 -17.63
C SER A 442 8.77 22.63 -17.19
N LYS A 443 8.02 23.52 -17.84
CA LYS A 443 6.60 23.74 -17.53
C LYS A 443 5.78 22.49 -17.79
N ASP A 444 6.04 21.74 -18.87
CA ASP A 444 5.29 20.52 -19.19
C ASP A 444 5.45 19.45 -18.10
N PHE A 445 6.64 19.33 -17.52
CA PHE A 445 6.88 18.43 -16.38
C PHE A 445 6.22 18.92 -15.10
N MET A 446 6.20 20.24 -14.84
CA MET A 446 5.50 20.81 -13.69
C MET A 446 3.98 20.60 -13.81
N ASP A 447 3.42 20.83 -15.00
CA ASP A 447 2.00 20.61 -15.29
C ASP A 447 1.63 19.13 -15.16
N LEU A 448 2.51 18.20 -15.59
CA LEU A 448 2.35 16.78 -15.34
C LEU A 448 2.34 16.47 -13.84
N LEU A 449 3.32 16.96 -13.08
CA LEU A 449 3.43 16.71 -11.65
C LEU A 449 2.27 17.32 -10.85
N ALA A 450 1.63 18.37 -11.36
CA ALA A 450 0.40 18.93 -10.81
C ALA A 450 -0.82 18.01 -10.93
N LEU A 451 -0.74 16.92 -11.73
CA LEU A 451 -1.75 15.86 -11.78
C LEU A 451 -1.65 14.87 -10.61
N ALA A 452 -0.77 15.12 -9.64
CA ALA A 452 -0.78 14.36 -8.38
C ALA A 452 -2.18 14.39 -7.71
N PRO A 453 -2.58 13.34 -6.98
CA PRO A 453 -1.75 12.22 -6.55
C PRO A 453 -1.46 11.18 -7.63
N PHE A 454 -0.24 10.62 -7.59
CA PHE A 454 0.16 9.45 -8.37
C PHE A 454 0.10 8.20 -7.48
N GLY A 455 -0.36 7.07 -8.03
CA GLY A 455 -0.49 5.83 -7.28
C GLY A 455 -1.07 4.70 -8.11
N SER A 456 -1.73 3.75 -7.45
CA SER A 456 -2.44 2.67 -8.15
C SER A 456 -3.52 3.27 -9.07
N GLY A 457 -3.64 2.75 -10.29
CA GLY A 457 -4.50 3.31 -11.34
C GLY A 457 -3.89 4.46 -12.16
N PHE A 458 -3.06 5.33 -11.55
CA PHE A 458 -2.35 6.42 -12.25
C PHE A 458 -0.91 6.59 -11.74
N PRO A 459 0.01 5.67 -12.07
CA PRO A 459 1.39 5.73 -11.61
C PRO A 459 2.19 6.77 -12.39
N MET A 460 3.19 7.39 -11.75
CA MET A 460 4.21 8.17 -12.46
C MET A 460 4.97 7.24 -13.43
N PRO A 461 4.89 7.49 -14.76
CA PRO A 461 5.54 6.62 -15.73
C PRO A 461 7.06 6.67 -15.60
N LEU A 462 7.70 5.54 -15.88
CA LEU A 462 9.14 5.53 -16.12
C LEU A 462 9.39 6.23 -17.44
N MET A 463 10.30 7.19 -17.44
CA MET A 463 10.67 7.93 -18.63
C MET A 463 12.12 7.65 -19.01
N ARG A 464 12.36 7.51 -20.31
CA ARG A 464 13.70 7.42 -20.86
C ARG A 464 14.16 8.78 -21.36
N PHE A 465 15.29 9.21 -20.83
CA PHE A 465 15.99 10.42 -21.21
C PHE A 465 17.26 10.01 -21.96
N GLN A 466 17.21 10.10 -23.30
CA GLN A 466 18.33 9.72 -24.15
C GLN A 466 19.41 10.81 -24.23
N ASN A 467 20.67 10.41 -24.33
CA ASN A 467 21.81 11.30 -24.61
C ASN A 467 21.91 12.48 -23.63
N CYS A 468 21.70 12.22 -22.33
CA CYS A 468 21.88 13.19 -21.27
C CYS A 468 23.36 13.56 -21.11
N LYS A 469 23.70 14.82 -21.37
CA LYS A 469 25.08 15.33 -21.23
C LYS A 469 25.37 15.68 -19.78
N VAL A 470 26.41 15.09 -19.19
CA VAL A 470 26.86 15.45 -17.83
C VAL A 470 27.36 16.90 -17.81
N GLN A 471 26.78 17.72 -16.93
CA GLN A 471 27.29 19.05 -16.60
C GLN A 471 28.10 19.02 -15.30
N SER A 472 27.62 18.28 -14.31
CA SER A 472 28.37 18.01 -13.09
C SER A 472 27.96 16.67 -12.47
N TYR A 473 28.85 16.13 -11.65
CA TYR A 473 28.67 14.89 -10.91
C TYR A 473 29.15 15.09 -9.46
N ARG A 474 28.40 14.53 -8.51
CA ARG A 474 28.80 14.46 -7.11
C ARG A 474 28.41 13.11 -6.52
N GLU A 475 29.39 12.42 -5.96
CA GLU A 475 29.16 11.29 -5.08
C GLU A 475 29.07 11.78 -3.63
N PHE A 476 27.96 11.45 -2.96
CA PHE A 476 27.79 11.74 -1.54
C PHE A 476 28.11 10.52 -0.67
N SER A 477 27.81 9.32 -1.18
CA SER A 477 28.19 8.03 -0.61
C SER A 477 28.26 6.95 -1.69
N PRO A 478 28.78 5.74 -1.39
CA PRO A 478 28.76 4.61 -2.32
C PRO A 478 27.38 4.23 -2.85
N SER A 479 26.32 4.64 -2.15
CA SER A 479 24.92 4.36 -2.47
C SER A 479 24.10 5.60 -2.84
N PHE A 480 24.71 6.80 -2.89
CA PHE A 480 23.99 8.04 -3.22
C PHE A 480 24.84 8.97 -4.09
N ARG A 481 24.35 9.18 -5.31
CA ARG A 481 24.99 10.01 -6.33
C ARG A 481 24.00 11.00 -6.93
N LYS A 482 24.53 12.14 -7.35
CA LYS A 482 23.76 13.19 -8.02
C LYS A 482 24.52 13.69 -9.23
N TRP A 483 23.81 13.80 -10.35
CA TRP A 483 24.27 14.48 -11.56
C TRP A 483 23.45 15.74 -11.77
N GLN A 484 24.05 16.70 -12.45
CA GLN A 484 23.32 17.70 -13.21
C GLN A 484 23.47 17.36 -14.68
N LEU A 485 22.34 17.13 -15.36
CA LEU A 485 22.28 16.67 -16.73
C LEU A 485 21.69 17.75 -17.62
N LYS A 486 22.30 17.94 -18.80
CA LYS A 486 21.69 18.68 -19.90
C LYS A 486 21.00 17.68 -20.83
N TRP A 487 19.67 17.78 -20.93
CA TRP A 487 18.85 16.94 -21.80
C TRP A 487 18.01 17.84 -22.70
N GLY A 488 18.31 17.84 -24.00
CA GLY A 488 17.80 18.86 -24.92
C GLY A 488 18.16 20.28 -24.46
N ASN A 489 17.13 21.08 -24.21
CA ASN A 489 17.23 22.45 -23.67
C ASN A 489 17.10 22.51 -22.15
N LEU A 490 16.84 21.39 -21.48
CA LEU A 490 16.60 21.33 -20.05
C LEU A 490 17.87 21.06 -19.27
N LEU A 491 17.96 21.66 -18.08
CA LEU A 491 18.97 21.37 -17.08
C LEU A 491 18.27 20.72 -15.89
N VAL A 492 18.46 19.42 -15.72
CA VAL A 492 17.76 18.61 -14.73
C VAL A 492 18.75 18.03 -13.74
N ASP A 493 18.35 17.92 -12.48
CA ASP A 493 19.08 17.09 -11.54
C ASP A 493 18.70 15.63 -11.76
N ALA A 494 19.62 14.71 -11.50
CA ALA A 494 19.33 13.29 -11.52
C ALA A 494 19.98 12.63 -10.31
N VAL A 495 19.21 11.86 -9.56
CA VAL A 495 19.61 11.23 -8.31
C VAL A 495 19.51 9.73 -8.46
N TYR A 496 20.57 9.01 -8.08
CA TYR A 496 20.61 7.56 -8.05
C TYR A 496 20.91 7.07 -6.64
N PHE A 497 20.09 6.13 -6.18
CA PHE A 497 20.32 5.39 -4.95
C PHE A 497 20.61 3.92 -5.28
N GLY A 498 21.88 3.53 -5.20
CA GLY A 498 22.29 2.16 -5.53
C GLY A 498 23.80 1.99 -5.56
N GLU A 499 24.25 0.75 -5.43
CA GLU A 499 25.66 0.39 -5.58
C GLU A 499 26.08 0.40 -7.07
N ILE A 500 27.36 0.63 -7.32
CA ILE A 500 27.96 0.55 -8.65
C ILE A 500 28.25 -0.92 -8.94
N THR A 501 27.63 -1.47 -9.99
CA THR A 501 28.04 -2.75 -10.58
C THR A 501 29.13 -2.52 -11.62
N SER A 502 29.82 -3.58 -12.03
CA SER A 502 30.86 -3.51 -13.08
C SER A 502 30.36 -2.91 -14.41
N ASP A 503 29.04 -2.96 -14.65
CA ASP A 503 28.38 -2.47 -15.86
C ASP A 503 27.91 -1.02 -15.74
N PHE A 504 28.08 -0.39 -14.57
CA PHE A 504 27.85 1.04 -14.42
C PHE A 504 28.86 1.76 -15.31
N PRO A 505 28.44 2.58 -16.28
CA PRO A 505 29.40 3.18 -17.17
C PRO A 505 30.36 4.08 -16.37
N GLN A 506 31.52 4.43 -16.91
CA GLN A 506 32.35 5.48 -16.30
C GLN A 506 31.68 6.86 -16.51
N VAL A 507 30.45 7.04 -16.04
CA VAL A 507 29.52 8.16 -16.32
C VAL A 507 29.92 9.45 -15.58
N VAL A 508 31.20 9.62 -15.27
CA VAL A 508 31.71 10.84 -14.65
C VAL A 508 31.82 11.96 -15.69
N GLN A 509 32.01 11.61 -16.97
CA GLN A 509 32.09 12.54 -18.10
C GLN A 509 31.47 11.93 -19.36
N GLY A 510 30.70 12.71 -20.14
CA GLY A 510 30.13 12.28 -21.42
C GLY A 510 28.60 12.40 -21.50
N SER A 511 28.00 11.58 -22.36
CA SER A 511 26.57 11.42 -22.55
C SER A 511 26.13 9.99 -22.23
N PHE A 512 24.94 9.82 -21.70
CA PHE A 512 24.36 8.52 -21.40
C PHE A 512 22.84 8.57 -21.35
N ASP A 513 22.21 7.41 -21.33
CA ASP A 513 20.77 7.29 -21.19
C ASP A 513 20.37 7.06 -19.73
N VAL A 514 19.29 7.70 -19.32
CA VAL A 514 18.67 7.53 -18.00
C VAL A 514 17.26 6.99 -18.18
N ILE A 515 16.89 5.99 -17.40
CA ILE A 515 15.48 5.63 -17.17
C ILE A 515 15.15 5.94 -15.72
N GLY A 516 14.11 6.72 -15.50
CA GLY A 516 13.73 7.15 -14.16
C GLY A 516 12.40 7.87 -14.09
N LYS A 517 12.00 8.22 -12.88
CA LYS A 517 10.78 9.00 -12.61
C LYS A 517 11.13 10.46 -12.38
N VAL A 518 10.36 11.36 -12.96
CA VAL A 518 10.47 12.80 -12.70
C VAL A 518 9.80 13.16 -11.38
N LYS A 519 10.43 14.08 -10.65
CA LYS A 519 9.97 14.63 -9.37
C LYS A 519 10.34 16.11 -9.26
N ILE A 520 9.68 16.81 -8.34
CA ILE A 520 10.10 18.16 -7.92
C ILE A 520 10.90 18.02 -6.63
N GLU A 521 12.17 18.44 -6.66
CA GLU A 521 12.93 18.71 -5.44
C GLU A 521 12.62 20.13 -4.97
N ARG A 522 12.13 20.26 -3.73
CA ARG A 522 12.01 21.54 -3.04
C ARG A 522 13.22 21.70 -2.11
N PHE A 523 13.98 22.77 -2.29
CA PHE A 523 15.06 23.12 -1.37
C PHE A 523 15.13 24.64 -1.22
N ARG A 524 14.98 25.12 0.03
CA ARG A 524 15.01 26.56 0.35
C ARG A 524 14.05 27.40 -0.51
N ASN A 525 12.80 26.96 -0.63
CA ASN A 525 11.74 27.60 -1.42
C ASN A 525 12.03 27.71 -2.93
N ARG A 526 12.94 26.88 -3.47
CA ARG A 526 13.12 26.71 -4.91
C ARG A 526 12.68 25.32 -5.31
N GLU A 527 11.84 25.25 -6.34
CA GLU A 527 11.45 24.02 -6.99
C GLU A 527 12.41 23.74 -8.14
N LYS A 528 12.86 22.50 -8.25
CA LYS A 528 13.70 22.06 -9.35
C LYS A 528 13.29 20.68 -9.81
N LEU A 529 13.17 20.52 -11.12
CA LEU A 529 12.95 19.22 -11.75
C LEU A 529 14.15 18.30 -11.49
N SER A 530 13.87 17.13 -10.95
CA SER A 530 14.83 16.08 -10.66
C SER A 530 14.34 14.74 -11.22
N ILE A 531 15.27 13.90 -11.65
CA ILE A 531 15.00 12.52 -12.11
C ILE A 531 15.50 11.57 -11.04
N LEU A 532 14.61 10.78 -10.46
CA LEU A 532 15.00 9.62 -9.67
C LEU A 532 15.32 8.47 -10.62
N ILE A 533 16.61 8.16 -10.73
CA ILE A 533 17.16 7.15 -11.64
C ILE A 533 16.83 5.75 -11.13
N GLU A 534 16.24 4.92 -11.99
CA GLU A 534 16.05 3.48 -11.79
C GLU A 534 17.10 2.68 -12.57
N LEU A 535 17.43 3.11 -13.79
CA LEU A 535 18.48 2.51 -14.63
C LEU A 535 19.32 3.57 -15.35
N ILE A 536 20.58 3.23 -15.55
CA ILE A 536 21.59 4.07 -16.21
C ILE A 536 22.45 3.21 -17.13
N GLY A 537 22.75 3.70 -18.33
CA GLY A 537 23.55 2.95 -19.30
C GLY A 537 24.06 3.81 -20.46
N ALA A 538 25.12 3.35 -21.12
CA ALA A 538 25.70 4.04 -22.28
C ALA A 538 24.76 4.02 -23.51
N SER A 539 23.94 2.98 -23.63
CA SER A 539 22.79 2.87 -24.55
C SER A 539 21.78 1.97 -23.86
N LEU A 540 20.63 2.51 -23.45
CA LEU A 540 19.54 1.73 -22.85
C LEU A 540 18.50 1.30 -23.89
#